data_AF-A0AAU4JSH9-F1
#
_entry.id   AF-A0AAU4JSH9-F1
#
_cell.length_a   1.000
_cell.length_b   1.000
_cell.length_c   1.000
_cell.angle_alpha   90.00
_cell.angle_beta   90.00
_cell.angle_gamma   90.00
#
_symmetry.space_group_name_H-M   'P 1'
#
loop_
_entity.id
_entity.type
_entity.pdbx_description
1 polymer ?
#
loop_
_entity_poly.entity_id
_entity_poly.type
_entity_poly.pdbx_seq_one_letter_code
_entity_poly.pdbx_strand_id
1 'polypeptide(L)'
;MRGRRWATLVTAVALALGGLVGFSAAPAAADPPGGTLRNVYSDGQFCNSYGSEGVRTGLWSRYYCEYRQYGPNAPGFYFLWSFTS
;
A
#
# COMPACT_ATOMS: atom_id res chain seq x y z
N MET A 1 -5.90 58.61 -5.22
CA MET A 1 -4.65 58.49 -4.43
C MET A 1 -4.90 57.63 -3.21
N ARG A 2 -3.92 56.79 -2.83
CA ARG A 2 -3.81 55.97 -1.60
C ARG A 2 -4.70 54.72 -1.59
N GLY A 3 -4.21 53.49 -1.66
CA GLY A 3 -2.90 52.97 -1.25
C GLY A 3 -3.04 52.17 0.04
N ARG A 4 -3.01 50.83 -0.13
CA ARG A 4 -2.17 49.91 0.65
C ARG A 4 -2.39 49.88 2.17
N ARG A 5 -3.22 48.96 2.67
CA ARG A 5 -3.04 48.22 3.97
C ARG A 5 -3.79 46.88 3.98
N TRP A 6 -3.45 45.99 3.05
CA TRP A 6 -3.76 44.56 3.15
C TRP A 6 -2.49 43.84 3.54
N ALA A 7 -2.16 43.80 4.83
CA ALA A 7 -1.11 42.92 5.36
C ALA A 7 -1.15 43.01 6.88
N THR A 8 -1.74 42.02 7.54
CA THR A 8 -1.27 41.41 8.81
C THR A 8 -2.41 40.66 9.51
N LEU A 9 -2.97 39.61 8.91
CA LEU A 9 -3.82 38.66 9.65
C LEU A 9 -3.78 37.24 9.03
N VAL A 10 -2.59 36.68 8.80
CA VAL A 10 -2.48 35.25 8.38
C VAL A 10 -1.46 34.45 9.20
N THR A 11 -0.70 35.07 10.09
CA THR A 11 0.44 34.40 10.79
C THR A 11 0.11 33.69 12.10
N ALA A 12 -1.14 33.27 12.35
CA ALA A 12 -1.49 32.63 13.63
C ALA A 12 -2.34 31.35 13.54
N VAL A 13 -2.48 30.73 12.36
CA VAL A 13 -3.18 29.42 12.20
C VAL A 13 -2.32 28.40 11.45
N ALA A 14 -0.99 28.48 11.56
CA ALA A 14 -0.09 27.45 11.01
C ALA A 14 0.50 26.55 12.11
N LEU A 15 0.51 26.99 13.37
CA LEU A 15 1.20 26.28 14.45
C LEU A 15 0.33 25.24 15.18
N ALA A 16 -0.98 25.19 14.91
CA ALA A 16 -1.87 24.18 15.50
C ALA A 16 -1.93 22.85 14.71
N LEU A 17 -1.34 22.78 13.51
CA LEU A 17 -1.32 21.57 12.68
C LEU A 17 0.05 20.87 12.65
N GLY A 18 1.06 21.42 13.33
CA GLY A 18 2.45 20.94 13.32
C GLY A 18 2.73 19.65 14.10
N GLY A 19 1.71 18.89 14.49
CA GLY A 19 1.85 17.78 15.45
C GLY A 19 1.72 16.35 14.89
N LEU A 20 1.46 16.14 13.60
CA LEU A 20 1.15 14.79 13.09
C LEU A 20 1.89 14.38 11.80
N VAL A 21 3.00 15.03 11.46
CA VAL A 21 3.91 14.53 10.41
C VAL A 21 4.96 13.62 11.02
N GLY A 22 4.49 12.47 11.49
CA GLY A 22 5.33 11.39 12.04
C GLY A 22 4.92 10.02 11.53
N PHE A 23 4.25 9.94 10.38
CA PHE A 23 4.08 8.66 9.70
C PHE A 23 5.30 8.48 8.81
N SER A 24 6.30 7.77 9.33
CA SER A 24 7.24 7.04 8.49
C SER A 24 6.39 6.13 7.60
N ALA A 25 6.05 6.58 6.40
CA ALA A 25 5.50 5.71 5.38
C ALA A 25 6.61 4.71 5.08
N ALA A 26 6.49 3.51 5.66
CA ALA A 26 7.35 2.40 5.28
C ALA A 26 7.31 2.31 3.76
N PRO A 27 8.46 2.17 3.08
CA PRO A 27 8.47 2.09 1.62
C PRO A 27 7.49 1.00 1.23
N ALA A 28 6.50 1.33 0.40
CA ALA A 28 5.60 0.33 -0.14
C ALA A 28 6.47 -0.71 -0.84
N ALA A 29 6.44 -1.96 -0.35
CA ALA A 29 7.17 -3.05 -0.98
C ALA A 29 6.82 -3.06 -2.47
N ALA A 30 7.84 -2.95 -3.32
CA ALA A 30 7.63 -2.87 -4.75
C ALA A 30 6.97 -4.16 -5.25
N ASP A 31 5.96 -4.00 -6.09
CA ASP A 31 5.25 -5.13 -6.67
C ASP A 31 6.21 -5.99 -7.52
N PRO A 32 6.10 -7.33 -7.46
CA PRO A 32 7.00 -8.21 -8.18
C PRO A 32 6.91 -7.94 -9.69
N PRO A 33 8.07 -7.79 -10.38
CA PRO A 33 8.08 -7.42 -11.79
C PRO A 33 7.36 -8.47 -12.65
N GLY A 34 6.42 -8.01 -13.48
CA GLY A 34 5.59 -8.87 -14.32
C GLY A 34 4.48 -9.63 -13.58
N GLY A 35 4.27 -9.34 -12.29
CA GLY A 35 3.18 -9.91 -11.50
C GLY A 35 1.91 -9.08 -11.59
N THR A 36 0.77 -9.74 -11.77
CA THR A 36 -0.56 -9.13 -11.65
C THR A 36 -1.16 -9.48 -10.29
N LEU A 37 -1.53 -8.48 -9.49
CA LEU A 37 -2.22 -8.68 -8.22
C LEU A 37 -3.61 -9.28 -8.49
N ARG A 38 -3.92 -10.40 -7.84
CA ARG A 38 -5.22 -11.07 -7.96
C ARG A 38 -6.12 -10.82 -6.78
N ASN A 39 -5.59 -10.98 -5.57
CA ASN A 39 -6.35 -10.79 -4.35
C ASN A 39 -5.42 -10.65 -3.13
N VAL A 40 -5.99 -10.25 -2.00
CA VAL A 40 -5.29 -10.09 -0.73
C VAL A 40 -6.00 -10.93 0.34
N TYR A 41 -5.24 -11.72 1.08
CA TYR A 41 -5.74 -12.67 2.06
C TYR A 41 -5.20 -12.35 3.45
N SER A 42 -6.02 -12.55 4.49
CA SER A 42 -5.53 -12.55 5.88
C SER A 42 -4.77 -13.82 6.24
N ASP A 43 -4.95 -14.90 5.47
CA ASP A 43 -4.41 -16.23 5.73
C ASP A 43 -3.57 -16.74 4.54
N GLY A 44 -2.37 -17.22 4.84
CA GLY A 44 -1.41 -17.68 3.84
C GLY A 44 -1.78 -19.03 3.19
N GLN A 45 -2.52 -19.89 3.88
CA GLN A 45 -3.03 -21.15 3.32
C GLN A 45 -4.07 -20.87 2.23
N PHE A 46 -4.99 -19.92 2.47
CA PHE A 46 -5.95 -19.51 1.46
C PHE A 46 -5.29 -18.87 0.23
N CYS A 47 -4.28 -18.02 0.44
CA CYS A 47 -3.49 -17.46 -0.66
C CYS A 47 -2.87 -18.57 -1.53
N ASN A 48 -2.21 -19.55 -0.90
CA ASN A 48 -1.54 -20.64 -1.62
C ASN A 48 -2.52 -21.61 -2.28
N SER A 49 -3.65 -21.90 -1.62
CA SER A 49 -4.68 -22.79 -2.16
C SER A 49 -5.27 -22.21 -3.46
N TYR A 50 -5.69 -20.94 -3.44
CA TYR A 50 -6.23 -20.27 -4.63
C TYR A 50 -5.15 -20.08 -5.70
N GLY A 51 -3.93 -19.70 -5.31
CA GLY A 51 -2.77 -19.63 -6.19
C GLY A 51 -2.49 -20.95 -6.94
N SER A 52 -2.47 -22.06 -6.20
CA SER A 52 -2.25 -23.41 -6.74
C SER A 52 -3.38 -23.83 -7.67
N GLU A 53 -4.63 -23.53 -7.31
CA GLU A 53 -5.78 -23.84 -8.16
C GLU A 53 -5.68 -23.13 -9.51
N GLY A 54 -5.29 -21.86 -9.52
CA GLY A 54 -5.16 -21.13 -10.78
C GLY A 54 -4.02 -21.62 -11.66
N VAL A 55 -2.94 -22.17 -11.08
CA VAL A 55 -1.91 -22.88 -11.88
C VAL A 55 -2.50 -24.17 -12.44
N ARG A 56 -3.17 -24.95 -11.60
CA ARG A 56 -3.74 -26.26 -11.98
C ARG A 56 -4.80 -26.15 -13.08
N THR A 57 -5.59 -25.07 -13.05
CA THR A 57 -6.67 -24.79 -14.02
C THR A 57 -6.21 -23.95 -15.22
N GLY A 58 -4.95 -23.50 -15.24
CA GLY A 58 -4.39 -22.73 -16.35
C GLY A 58 -4.80 -21.26 -16.39
N LEU A 59 -5.32 -20.69 -15.30
CA LEU A 59 -5.60 -19.26 -15.18
C LEU A 59 -4.31 -18.41 -15.20
N TRP A 60 -3.20 -18.98 -14.74
CA TRP A 60 -1.86 -18.38 -14.79
C TRP A 60 -0.78 -19.46 -14.82
N SER A 61 0.41 -19.12 -15.36
CA SER A 61 1.54 -20.06 -15.47
C SER A 61 2.19 -20.33 -14.11
N ARG A 62 2.27 -19.31 -13.26
CA ARG A 62 2.81 -19.40 -11.90
C ARG A 62 2.16 -18.35 -10.99
N TYR A 63 2.31 -18.54 -9.69
CA TYR A 63 1.83 -17.60 -8.68
C TYR A 63 2.89 -17.34 -7.60
N TYR A 64 2.68 -16.28 -6.83
CA TYR A 64 3.50 -15.92 -5.67
C TYR A 64 2.61 -15.31 -4.59
N CYS A 65 2.74 -15.82 -3.36
CA CYS A 65 2.08 -15.27 -2.18
C CYS A 65 3.09 -14.50 -1.35
N GLU A 66 2.91 -13.19 -1.25
CA GLU A 66 3.82 -12.30 -0.51
C GLU A 66 3.17 -11.81 0.78
N TYR A 67 3.79 -12.07 1.92
CA TYR A 67 3.36 -11.48 3.18
C TYR A 67 3.90 -10.05 3.31
N ARG A 68 3.00 -9.06 3.42
CA ARG A 68 3.34 -7.66 3.64
C ARG A 68 2.71 -7.15 4.93
N GLN A 69 3.53 -6.59 5.81
CA GLN A 69 3.11 -5.95 7.04
C GLN A 69 3.26 -4.43 6.93
N TYR A 70 2.16 -3.70 7.07
CA TYR A 70 2.14 -2.24 6.92
C TYR A 70 2.37 -1.53 8.26
N GLY A 71 3.59 -1.67 8.79
CA GLY A 71 4.04 -1.03 10.01
C GLY A 71 4.25 -2.01 11.18
N PRO A 72 4.98 -1.59 12.23
CA PRO A 72 5.52 -2.48 13.26
C PRO A 72 4.46 -3.21 14.10
N ASN A 73 3.22 -2.71 14.14
CA ASN A 73 2.11 -3.31 14.90
C ASN A 73 0.85 -3.53 14.05
N ALA A 74 0.95 -3.42 12.73
CA ALA A 74 -0.19 -3.64 11.85
C ALA A 74 -0.37 -5.13 11.54
N PRO A 75 -1.61 -5.60 11.32
CA PRO A 75 -1.82 -6.92 10.73
C PRO A 75 -1.16 -6.97 9.35
N GLY A 76 -0.42 -8.04 9.08
CA GLY A 76 0.09 -8.29 7.74
C GLY A 76 -0.90 -9.11 6.91
N PHE A 77 -0.83 -8.92 5.60
CA PHE A 77 -1.69 -9.61 4.64
C PHE A 77 -0.85 -10.33 3.60
N TYR A 78 -1.41 -11.38 3.02
CA TYR A 78 -0.82 -12.16 1.94
C TYR A 78 -1.38 -11.67 0.60
N PHE A 79 -0.51 -11.11 -0.24
CA PHE A 79 -0.83 -10.62 -1.57
C PHE A 79 -0.57 -11.74 -2.57
N LEU A 80 -1.61 -12.15 -3.30
CA LEU A 80 -1.49 -13.13 -4.35
C LEU A 80 -1.17 -12.44 -5.67
N TRP A 81 0.03 -12.69 -6.16
CA TRP A 81 0.49 -12.29 -7.47
C TRP A 81 0.44 -13.48 -8.43
N SER A 82 -0.01 -13.25 -9.65
CA SER A 82 0.01 -14.25 -10.72
C SER A 82 0.83 -13.78 -11.91
N PHE A 83 1.37 -14.72 -12.67
CA PHE A 83 2.19 -14.42 -13.85
C PHE A 83 1.70 -15.26 -15.03
N THR A 84 1.48 -14.60 -16.15
CA THR A 84 1.12 -15.20 -17.43
C THR A 84 2.34 -15.09 -18.33
N SER A 85 2.86 -16.23 -18.80
CA SER A 85 4.05 -16.28 -19.67
C SER A 85 3.70 -15.94 -21.11
#